data_AF-A0A5E4MDX3-F1
#
_entry.id   AF-A0A5E4MDX3-F1
#
_cell.length_a   1.000
_cell.length_b   1.000
_cell.length_c   1.000
_cell.angle_alpha   90.00
_cell.angle_beta   90.00
_cell.angle_gamma   90.00
#
_symmetry.space_group_name_H-M   'P 1'
#
loop_
_entity.id
_entity.type
_entity.pdbx_description
1 polymer ?
#
loop_
_entity_poly.entity_id
_entity_poly.type
_entity_poly.pdbx_seq_one_letter_code
_entity_poly.pdbx_strand_id
1 'polypeptide(L)'
;MLSVIDPRFECSICLNCLKDPMLTRCGHRFCSECIHAWLKRQSQSCPIDSLPLSTENLFPDNYTKREIDEQKVTCLNKGCVAVIPLLEADQHYASCEFNKNQINLHAENVCPFHLIGCKDIVKTKSELMNHLVMNIHRHVTLLSKSHIDLLNNLQSKDSAHSKAVEATQCWDANKDPNSEKALLCNLYERIVVLEQSNIEKDKDIERLNQMVNNLTLEFSRNQNEIFLVTCNGVYVWRFTKFMETLKLMREKPSQTQRYSEGFYTSSTGYKVCGRINMSSDNRNLSLFIHMMRGDYDDTLVWPFSGRITLSLIHPKNQEQTICLKMQSSDESVAFRRCSFGNNGNDTPHLNPRAFGYTEFVAIDEVLDKGFIENDTIVIKIIVECI
;
A
#
# COMPACT_ATOMS: atom_id res chain seq x y z
N MET A 1 -14.56 -2.95 -15.90
CA MET A 1 -15.45 -1.77 -15.90
C MET A 1 -15.11 -0.77 -14.81
N LEU A 2 -14.71 -1.20 -13.61
CA LEU A 2 -14.38 -0.30 -12.49
C LEU A 2 -13.19 0.68 -12.73
N SER A 3 -12.39 0.51 -13.79
CA SER A 3 -11.17 1.30 -14.03
C SER A 3 -11.32 2.45 -15.03
N VAL A 4 -12.55 2.80 -15.45
CA VAL A 4 -12.82 3.87 -16.46
C VAL A 4 -13.59 5.06 -15.84
N ILE A 5 -14.02 4.93 -14.59
CA ILE A 5 -14.78 5.97 -13.91
C ILE A 5 -13.78 6.86 -13.18
N ASP A 6 -13.75 8.15 -13.47
CA ASP A 6 -13.01 9.14 -12.66
C ASP A 6 -13.47 8.98 -11.20
N PRO A 7 -12.56 8.82 -10.22
CA PRO A 7 -12.94 8.66 -8.81
C PRO A 7 -13.88 9.75 -8.29
N ARG A 8 -13.89 10.94 -8.90
CA ARG A 8 -14.82 12.04 -8.58
C ARG A 8 -16.27 11.73 -8.93
N PHE A 9 -16.51 10.78 -9.84
CA PHE A 9 -17.83 10.35 -10.29
C PHE A 9 -18.26 9.00 -9.69
N GLU A 10 -17.54 8.49 -8.69
CA GLU A 10 -17.86 7.22 -8.05
C GLU A 10 -18.84 7.42 -6.87
N CYS A 11 -19.88 6.59 -6.80
CA CYS A 11 -20.77 6.55 -5.65
C CYS A 11 -20.24 5.63 -4.55
N SER A 12 -19.97 6.14 -3.36
CA SER A 12 -19.44 5.33 -2.25
C SER A 12 -20.42 4.31 -1.64
N ILE A 13 -21.68 4.26 -2.09
CA ILE A 13 -22.67 3.26 -1.65
C ILE A 13 -22.69 2.06 -2.61
N CYS A 14 -22.82 2.30 -3.91
CA CYS A 14 -22.93 1.23 -4.91
C CYS A 14 -21.62 0.95 -5.66
N LEU A 15 -20.58 1.76 -5.45
CA LEU A 15 -19.27 1.68 -6.09
C LEU A 15 -19.30 1.74 -7.62
N ASN A 16 -20.35 2.36 -8.16
CA ASN A 16 -20.53 2.59 -9.60
C ASN A 16 -20.52 4.09 -9.90
N CYS A 17 -20.47 4.44 -11.20
CA CYS A 17 -20.61 5.82 -11.65
C CYS A 17 -21.93 6.42 -11.13
N LEU A 18 -21.89 7.66 -10.68
CA LEU A 18 -23.03 8.36 -10.11
C LEU A 18 -24.17 8.45 -11.14
N LYS A 19 -25.31 7.84 -10.80
CA LYS A 19 -26.56 7.97 -11.54
C LYS A 19 -27.48 8.93 -10.81
N ASP A 20 -27.89 10.00 -11.50
CA ASP A 20 -28.65 11.11 -10.92
C ASP A 20 -28.01 11.60 -9.61
N PRO A 21 -26.79 12.19 -9.68
CA PRO A 21 -26.00 12.53 -8.50
C PRO A 21 -26.73 13.51 -7.58
N MET A 22 -26.68 13.23 -6.28
CA MET A 22 -27.17 14.07 -5.20
C MET A 22 -25.99 14.53 -4.36
N LEU A 23 -25.88 15.84 -4.14
CA LEU A 23 -24.93 16.48 -3.25
C LEU A 23 -25.54 16.62 -1.86
N THR A 24 -24.83 16.17 -0.84
CA THR A 24 -25.20 16.38 0.55
C THR A 24 -24.68 17.73 1.06
N ARG A 25 -25.28 18.25 2.14
CA ARG A 25 -24.78 19.47 2.80
C ARG A 25 -23.33 19.36 3.30
N CYS A 26 -22.85 18.15 3.60
CA CYS A 26 -21.45 17.92 3.97
C CYS A 26 -20.49 17.81 2.76
N GLY A 27 -20.99 17.94 1.53
CA GLY A 27 -20.18 17.99 0.31
C GLY A 27 -19.93 16.62 -0.35
N HIS A 28 -20.55 15.56 0.15
CA HIS A 28 -20.42 14.20 -0.40
C HIS A 28 -21.47 13.94 -1.50
N ARG A 29 -21.14 13.09 -2.47
CA ARG A 29 -21.99 12.77 -3.62
C ARG A 29 -22.41 11.31 -3.64
N PHE A 30 -23.67 11.07 -3.96
CA PHE A 30 -24.25 9.72 -4.07
C PHE A 30 -25.25 9.64 -5.21
N CYS A 31 -25.53 8.44 -5.72
CA CYS A 31 -26.67 8.26 -6.61
C CYS A 31 -27.97 8.58 -5.86
N SER A 32 -28.95 9.19 -6.54
CA SER A 32 -30.24 9.52 -5.94
C SER A 32 -30.89 8.31 -5.26
N GLU A 33 -31.03 7.19 -5.96
CA GLU A 33 -31.63 5.98 -5.39
C GLU A 33 -30.85 5.43 -4.18
N CYS A 34 -29.51 5.51 -4.23
CA CYS A 34 -28.65 4.97 -3.19
C CYS A 34 -28.81 5.75 -1.87
N ILE A 35 -28.75 7.08 -1.92
CA ILE A 35 -28.85 7.90 -0.71
C ILE A 35 -30.27 7.90 -0.14
N HIS A 36 -31.30 7.89 -0.99
CA HIS A 36 -32.69 7.77 -0.51
C HIS A 36 -32.95 6.41 0.15
N ALA A 37 -32.43 5.31 -0.42
CA ALA A 37 -32.55 3.99 0.19
C ALA A 37 -31.80 3.89 1.53
N TRP A 38 -30.65 4.53 1.65
CA TRP A 38 -29.87 4.63 2.88
C TRP A 38 -30.65 5.36 3.99
N LEU A 39 -31.12 6.58 3.70
CA LEU A 39 -31.88 7.40 4.65
C LEU A 39 -33.19 6.74 5.09
N LYS A 40 -33.85 5.97 4.21
CA LYS A 40 -35.08 5.24 4.52
C LYS A 40 -34.85 4.03 5.42
N ARG A 41 -33.66 3.40 5.37
CA ARG A 41 -33.41 2.13 6.07
C ARG A 41 -33.01 2.29 7.54
N GLN A 42 -32.10 3.20 7.92
CA GLN A 42 -31.78 3.36 9.36
C GLN A 42 -30.83 4.50 9.79
N SER A 43 -30.47 5.45 8.92
CA SER A 43 -29.41 6.41 9.24
C SER A 43 -29.81 7.80 8.76
N GLN A 44 -30.28 8.65 9.67
CA GLN A 44 -30.36 10.10 9.43
C GLN A 44 -28.96 10.72 9.46
N SER A 45 -28.02 10.08 8.77
CA SER A 45 -26.61 10.44 8.75
C SER A 45 -25.98 10.09 7.41
N CYS A 46 -24.98 10.87 7.03
CA CYS A 46 -24.18 10.64 5.85
C CYS A 46 -23.35 9.34 5.98
N PRO A 47 -23.30 8.48 4.94
CA PRO A 47 -22.53 7.24 4.96
C PRO A 47 -21.01 7.40 5.15
N ILE A 48 -20.45 8.58 4.88
CA ILE A 48 -18.99 8.79 4.84
C ILE A 48 -18.47 9.39 6.16
N ASP A 49 -19.09 10.47 6.62
CA ASP A 49 -18.63 11.24 7.80
C ASP A 49 -19.58 11.12 9.01
N SER A 50 -20.68 10.37 8.87
CA SER A 50 -21.70 10.20 9.90
C SER A 50 -22.38 11.50 10.36
N LEU A 51 -22.23 12.61 9.63
CA LEU A 51 -22.90 13.87 9.96
C LEU A 51 -24.41 13.77 9.76
N PRO A 52 -25.24 14.45 10.58
CA PRO A 52 -26.70 14.42 10.45
C PRO A 52 -27.15 14.81 9.03
N LEU A 53 -27.94 13.94 8.41
CA LEU A 53 -28.41 14.10 7.03
C LEU A 53 -29.88 13.66 6.93
N SER A 54 -30.70 14.50 6.31
CA SER A 54 -32.11 14.24 6.03
C SER A 54 -32.37 14.43 4.53
N THR A 55 -33.52 13.97 4.04
CA THR A 55 -33.91 14.12 2.62
C THR A 55 -34.01 15.57 2.17
N GLU A 56 -34.29 16.50 3.09
CA GLU A 56 -34.33 17.94 2.82
C GLU A 56 -32.94 18.53 2.57
N ASN A 57 -31.88 17.84 3.03
CA ASN A 57 -30.49 18.26 2.90
C ASN A 57 -29.78 17.62 1.69
N LEU A 58 -30.55 17.13 0.72
CA LEU A 58 -30.07 16.54 -0.53
C LEU A 58 -30.40 17.46 -1.71
N PHE A 59 -29.39 17.82 -2.48
CA PHE A 59 -29.53 18.72 -3.63
C PHE A 59 -29.13 17.99 -4.91
N PRO A 60 -29.92 18.04 -5.99
CA PRO A 60 -29.50 17.49 -7.28
C PRO A 60 -28.22 18.18 -7.78
N ASP A 61 -27.19 17.38 -8.06
CA ASP A 61 -25.91 17.89 -8.57
C ASP A 61 -25.92 17.91 -10.10
N ASN A 62 -26.65 18.89 -10.65
CA ASN A 62 -26.81 19.04 -12.10
C ASN A 62 -25.49 19.32 -12.83
N TYR A 63 -24.50 19.88 -12.13
CA TYR A 63 -23.17 20.12 -12.69
C TYR A 63 -22.45 18.78 -12.92
N THR A 64 -22.33 17.96 -11.87
CA THR A 64 -21.70 16.64 -11.95
C THR A 64 -22.45 15.73 -12.91
N LYS A 65 -23.79 15.82 -12.96
CA LYS A 65 -24.60 15.09 -13.93
C LYS A 65 -24.19 15.38 -15.37
N ARG A 66 -24.04 16.67 -15.72
CA ARG A 66 -23.59 17.08 -17.08
C ARG A 66 -22.20 16.57 -17.40
N GLU A 67 -21.26 16.68 -16.44
CA GLU A 67 -19.89 16.17 -16.65
C GLU A 67 -19.87 14.66 -16.91
N ILE A 68 -20.74 13.88 -16.24
CA ILE A 68 -20.88 12.43 -16.46
C ILE A 68 -21.54 12.13 -17.81
N ASP A 69 -22.60 12.86 -18.17
CA ASP A 69 -23.31 12.67 -19.44
C ASP A 69 -22.42 12.99 -20.66
N GLU A 70 -21.44 13.88 -20.49
CA GLU A 70 -20.42 14.21 -21.49
C GLU A 70 -19.33 13.12 -21.61
N GLN A 71 -19.17 12.25 -20.61
CA GLN A 71 -18.21 11.15 -20.69
C GLN A 71 -18.68 10.09 -21.70
N LYS A 72 -17.83 9.83 -22.70
CA LYS A 72 -18.06 8.81 -23.71
C LYS A 72 -16.90 7.83 -23.75
N VAL A 73 -17.23 6.56 -23.90
CA VAL A 73 -16.27 5.45 -24.03
C VAL A 73 -16.38 4.85 -25.42
N THR A 74 -15.23 4.44 -25.96
CA THR A 74 -15.22 3.63 -27.18
C THR A 74 -15.50 2.18 -26.83
N CYS A 75 -16.25 1.49 -27.68
CA CYS A 75 -16.48 0.07 -27.51
C CYS A 75 -15.16 -0.70 -27.58
N LEU A 76 -14.91 -1.56 -26.59
CA LEU A 76 -13.70 -2.38 -26.51
C LEU A 76 -13.71 -3.59 -27.46
N ASN A 77 -14.85 -3.91 -28.07
CA ASN A 77 -14.97 -5.05 -28.98
C ASN A 77 -14.29 -4.75 -30.31
N LYS A 78 -13.29 -5.57 -30.68
CA LYS A 78 -12.56 -5.43 -31.95
C LYS A 78 -13.53 -5.47 -33.14
N GLY A 79 -13.61 -4.36 -33.88
CA GLY A 79 -14.50 -4.18 -35.03
C GLY A 79 -15.69 -3.26 -34.74
N CYS A 80 -16.00 -2.99 -33.47
CA CYS A 80 -16.98 -1.98 -33.10
C CYS A 80 -16.32 -0.60 -33.06
N VAL A 81 -16.93 0.37 -33.74
CA VAL A 81 -16.49 1.78 -33.74
C VAL A 81 -17.43 2.68 -32.93
N ALA A 82 -18.34 2.08 -32.16
CA ALA A 82 -19.31 2.83 -31.38
C ALA A 82 -18.63 3.65 -30.27
N VAL A 83 -19.07 4.91 -30.15
CA VAL A 83 -18.75 5.82 -29.05
C VAL A 83 -20.02 5.95 -28.22
N ILE A 84 -19.98 5.50 -26.98
CA ILE A 84 -21.16 5.25 -26.14
C ILE A 84 -21.07 6.11 -24.88
N PRO A 85 -22.16 6.74 -24.41
CA PRO A 85 -22.19 7.38 -23.10
C PRO A 85 -21.76 6.42 -21.99
N LEU A 86 -21.00 6.90 -21.00
CA LEU A 86 -20.42 6.05 -19.95
C LEU A 86 -21.47 5.19 -19.23
N LEU A 87 -22.64 5.78 -18.92
CA LEU A 87 -23.74 5.09 -18.22
C LEU A 87 -24.49 4.06 -19.10
N GLU A 88 -24.36 4.13 -20.42
CA GLU A 88 -25.01 3.22 -21.37
C GLU A 88 -24.08 2.11 -21.88
N ALA A 89 -22.81 2.15 -21.47
CA ALA A 89 -21.78 1.22 -21.93
C ALA A 89 -22.18 -0.24 -21.71
N ASP A 90 -22.71 -0.58 -20.54
CA ASP A 90 -23.14 -1.94 -20.19
C ASP A 90 -24.25 -2.47 -21.11
N GLN A 91 -25.23 -1.61 -21.43
CA GLN A 91 -26.32 -1.94 -22.34
C GLN A 91 -25.81 -2.14 -23.76
N HIS A 92 -24.87 -1.32 -24.21
CA HIS A 92 -24.19 -1.55 -25.47
C HIS A 92 -23.43 -2.88 -25.45
N TYR A 93 -22.63 -3.17 -24.43
CA TYR A 93 -21.87 -4.43 -24.39
C TYR A 93 -22.77 -5.66 -24.42
N ALA A 94 -23.93 -5.61 -23.77
CA ALA A 94 -24.91 -6.69 -23.79
C ALA A 94 -25.52 -6.93 -25.19
N SER A 95 -25.58 -5.91 -26.04
CA SER A 95 -26.24 -5.93 -27.35
C SER A 95 -25.30 -5.73 -28.55
N CYS A 96 -23.99 -5.56 -28.30
CA CYS A 96 -23.01 -5.25 -29.33
C CYS A 96 -22.81 -6.43 -30.30
N GLU A 97 -23.05 -6.20 -31.59
CA GLU A 97 -22.91 -7.20 -32.66
C GLU A 97 -21.47 -7.74 -32.81
N PHE A 98 -20.48 -6.96 -32.38
CA PHE A 98 -19.06 -7.34 -32.38
C PHE A 98 -18.59 -7.99 -31.08
N ASN A 99 -19.50 -8.15 -30.10
CA ASN A 99 -19.18 -8.82 -28.85
C ASN A 99 -18.89 -10.30 -29.14
N LYS A 100 -17.60 -10.65 -29.18
CA LYS A 100 -17.15 -12.04 -29.29
C LYS A 100 -17.55 -12.90 -28.09
N ASN A 101 -18.20 -12.36 -27.06
CA ASN A 101 -18.87 -13.15 -26.03
C ASN A 101 -20.21 -13.74 -26.51
N GLN A 102 -20.65 -13.46 -27.74
CA GLN A 102 -21.55 -14.36 -28.49
C GLN A 102 -20.81 -15.56 -29.12
N ILE A 103 -19.56 -15.84 -28.73
CA ILE A 103 -19.02 -17.19 -28.86
C ILE A 103 -19.82 -18.04 -27.86
N ASN A 104 -20.76 -18.81 -28.41
CA ASN A 104 -21.33 -20.00 -27.84
C ASN A 104 -20.50 -20.53 -26.67
N LEU A 105 -21.04 -20.50 -25.45
CA LEU A 105 -20.58 -21.23 -24.26
C LEU A 105 -20.51 -22.77 -24.46
N HIS A 106 -20.53 -23.24 -25.71
CA HIS A 106 -20.48 -24.63 -26.15
C HIS A 106 -19.16 -25.03 -26.81
N ALA A 107 -18.14 -24.18 -26.88
CA ALA A 107 -16.79 -24.65 -27.16
C ALA A 107 -16.20 -25.24 -25.86
N GLU A 108 -16.68 -26.42 -25.47
CA GLU A 108 -15.99 -27.27 -24.49
C GLU A 108 -14.51 -27.32 -24.89
N ASN A 109 -13.58 -27.03 -23.96
CA ASN A 109 -12.12 -27.23 -24.08
C ASN A 109 -11.21 -26.00 -24.36
N VAL A 110 -11.65 -24.77 -24.12
CA VAL A 110 -10.78 -23.57 -24.20
C VAL A 110 -10.65 -22.87 -22.85
N CYS A 111 -9.43 -22.49 -22.48
CA CYS A 111 -9.16 -21.74 -21.25
C CYS A 111 -9.90 -20.37 -21.27
N PRO A 112 -10.62 -19.99 -20.20
CA PRO A 112 -11.29 -18.69 -20.09
C PRO A 112 -10.38 -17.48 -20.35
N PHE A 113 -9.08 -17.61 -20.06
CA PHE A 113 -8.07 -16.57 -20.27
C PHE A 113 -7.50 -16.54 -21.69
N HIS A 114 -8.05 -17.33 -22.63
CA HIS A 114 -7.59 -17.33 -24.02
C HIS A 114 -7.70 -15.95 -24.68
N LEU A 115 -8.76 -15.21 -24.37
CA LEU A 115 -9.01 -13.85 -24.88
C LEU A 115 -7.94 -12.82 -24.48
N ILE A 116 -7.23 -13.07 -23.37
CA ILE A 116 -6.15 -12.22 -22.87
C ILE A 116 -4.76 -12.84 -23.07
N GLY A 117 -4.67 -13.89 -23.91
CA GLY A 117 -3.38 -14.44 -24.36
C GLY A 117 -2.99 -15.80 -23.80
N CYS A 118 -3.86 -16.51 -23.09
CA CYS A 118 -3.59 -17.90 -22.72
C CYS A 118 -3.67 -18.82 -23.96
N LYS A 119 -2.56 -19.47 -24.33
CA LYS A 119 -2.47 -20.33 -25.52
C LYS A 119 -2.70 -21.82 -25.24
N ASP A 120 -3.01 -22.17 -24.01
CA ASP A 120 -3.10 -23.57 -23.60
C ASP A 120 -4.45 -24.13 -24.03
N ILE A 121 -4.40 -25.23 -24.79
CA ILE A 121 -5.57 -25.96 -25.27
C ILE A 121 -5.70 -27.20 -24.39
N VAL A 122 -6.83 -27.35 -23.70
CA VAL A 122 -7.00 -28.38 -22.68
C VAL A 122 -8.14 -29.30 -23.07
N LYS A 123 -7.87 -30.60 -23.21
CA LYS A 123 -8.78 -31.54 -23.89
C LYS A 123 -9.91 -32.06 -22.99
N THR A 124 -9.77 -31.96 -21.67
CA THR A 124 -10.77 -32.47 -20.71
C THR A 124 -11.07 -31.48 -19.58
N LYS A 125 -12.27 -31.59 -18.99
CA LYS A 125 -12.72 -30.72 -17.88
C LYS A 125 -11.85 -30.83 -16.62
N SER A 126 -11.31 -32.03 -16.33
CA SER A 126 -10.44 -32.27 -15.18
C SER A 126 -9.07 -31.61 -15.37
N GLU A 127 -8.51 -31.68 -16.58
CA GLU A 127 -7.27 -30.99 -16.92
C GLU A 127 -7.45 -29.48 -16.94
N LEU A 128 -8.63 -28.97 -17.34
CA LEU A 128 -8.92 -27.54 -17.33
C LEU A 128 -8.92 -27.00 -15.90
N MET A 129 -9.56 -27.70 -14.96
CA MET A 129 -9.52 -27.32 -13.55
C MET A 129 -8.10 -27.34 -13.00
N ASN A 130 -7.32 -28.38 -13.32
CA ASN A 130 -5.92 -28.45 -12.89
C ASN A 130 -5.08 -27.31 -13.51
N HIS A 131 -5.26 -27.02 -14.79
CA HIS A 131 -4.60 -25.92 -15.49
C HIS A 131 -4.92 -24.56 -14.85
N LEU A 132 -6.19 -24.30 -14.52
CA LEU A 132 -6.61 -23.04 -13.88
C LEU A 132 -5.98 -22.85 -12.50
N VAL A 133 -5.87 -23.92 -11.71
CA VAL A 133 -5.27 -23.88 -10.37
C VAL A 133 -3.74 -23.75 -10.46
N MET A 134 -3.08 -24.57 -11.28
CA MET A 134 -1.61 -24.57 -11.39
C MET A 134 -1.07 -23.31 -12.08
N ASN A 135 -1.85 -22.67 -12.96
CA ASN A 135 -1.43 -21.50 -13.73
C ASN A 135 -2.11 -20.20 -13.27
N ILE A 136 -2.66 -20.17 -12.05
CA ILE A 136 -3.37 -18.99 -11.53
C ILE A 136 -2.51 -17.73 -11.55
N HIS A 137 -1.23 -17.83 -11.14
CA HIS A 137 -0.29 -16.71 -11.21
C HIS A 137 -0.11 -16.19 -12.63
N ARG A 138 0.03 -17.10 -13.62
CA ARG A 138 0.15 -16.73 -15.04
C ARG A 138 -1.09 -15.99 -15.53
N HIS A 139 -2.28 -16.47 -15.17
CA HIS A 139 -3.54 -15.84 -15.55
C HIS A 139 -3.74 -14.46 -14.91
N VAL A 140 -3.38 -14.31 -13.63
CA VAL A 140 -3.41 -13.01 -12.93
C VAL A 140 -2.43 -12.03 -13.56
N THR A 141 -1.23 -12.48 -13.94
CA THR A 141 -0.26 -11.63 -14.67
C THR A 141 -0.77 -11.22 -16.04
N LEU A 142 -1.39 -12.14 -16.80
CA LEU A 142 -1.99 -11.81 -18.10
C LEU A 142 -3.14 -10.81 -17.96
N LEU A 143 -3.98 -10.97 -16.94
CA LEU A 143 -5.04 -10.02 -16.59
C LEU A 143 -4.45 -8.64 -16.29
N SER A 144 -3.47 -8.57 -15.39
CA SER A 144 -2.81 -7.32 -14.99
C SER A 144 -2.14 -6.63 -16.17
N LYS A 145 -1.44 -7.39 -17.02
CA LYS A 145 -0.82 -6.85 -18.24
C LYS A 145 -1.86 -6.31 -19.21
N SER A 146 -2.93 -7.07 -19.47
CA SER A 146 -4.02 -6.61 -20.34
C SER A 146 -4.69 -5.35 -19.79
N HIS A 147 -4.81 -5.23 -18.46
CA HIS A 147 -5.34 -4.07 -17.78
C HIS A 147 -4.43 -2.83 -17.91
N ILE A 148 -3.11 -3.01 -17.78
CA ILE A 148 -2.13 -1.93 -18.00
C ILE A 148 -2.15 -1.46 -19.46
N ASP A 149 -2.18 -2.38 -20.41
CA ASP A 149 -2.29 -2.06 -21.84
C ASP A 149 -3.60 -1.32 -22.15
N LEU A 150 -4.70 -1.66 -21.48
CA LEU A 150 -5.98 -0.94 -21.55
C LEU A 150 -5.86 0.49 -21.00
N LEU A 151 -5.26 0.68 -19.83
CA LEU A 151 -5.05 2.00 -19.22
C LEU A 151 -4.17 2.90 -20.09
N ASN A 152 -3.09 2.35 -20.67
CA ASN A 152 -2.19 3.10 -21.55
C ASN A 152 -2.89 3.54 -22.85
N ASN A 153 -3.78 2.72 -23.40
CA ASN A 153 -4.56 3.09 -24.59
C ASN A 153 -5.61 4.17 -24.27
N LEU A 154 -6.18 4.18 -23.07
CA LEU A 154 -7.11 5.22 -22.63
C LEU A 154 -6.42 6.57 -22.34
N GLN A 155 -5.20 6.56 -21.81
CA GLN A 155 -4.40 7.77 -21.59
C GLN A 155 -3.93 8.45 -22.90
N SER A 156 -4.06 7.78 -24.04
CA SER A 156 -3.66 8.32 -25.34
C SER A 156 -4.69 9.27 -25.98
N LYS A 157 -5.86 9.48 -25.37
CA LYS A 157 -6.88 10.43 -25.84
C LYS A 157 -7.45 11.30 -24.72
N ASP A 158 -6.98 12.54 -24.72
CA ASP A 158 -7.58 13.77 -24.21
C ASP A 158 -7.68 14.05 -22.69
N SER A 159 -7.04 15.15 -22.28
CA SER A 159 -7.58 16.00 -21.20
C SER A 159 -7.12 17.47 -21.25
N ALA A 160 -6.14 17.86 -22.05
CA ALA A 160 -5.67 19.25 -22.05
C ALA A 160 -6.36 20.17 -23.09
N HIS A 161 -6.89 19.61 -24.19
CA HIS A 161 -7.33 20.45 -25.32
C HIS A 161 -8.83 20.79 -25.32
N SER A 162 -9.70 19.97 -24.72
CA SER A 162 -11.16 20.15 -24.80
C SER A 162 -11.69 21.32 -23.96
N LYS A 163 -11.08 21.61 -22.80
CA LYS A 163 -11.54 22.68 -21.90
C LYS A 163 -11.28 24.10 -22.41
N ALA A 164 -10.37 24.28 -23.37
CA ALA A 164 -10.12 25.58 -24.01
C ALA A 164 -11.15 25.90 -25.11
N VAL A 165 -11.77 24.87 -25.72
CA VAL A 165 -12.70 25.04 -26.84
C VAL A 165 -14.12 25.32 -26.34
N GLU A 166 -14.56 24.72 -25.23
CA GLU A 166 -15.91 24.95 -24.68
C GLU A 166 -16.09 26.30 -23.99
N ALA A 167 -15.01 26.89 -23.43
CA ALA A 167 -15.04 28.29 -23.01
C ALA A 167 -15.25 29.27 -24.18
N THR A 168 -15.11 28.80 -25.42
CA THR A 168 -15.36 29.56 -26.65
C THR A 168 -16.80 29.39 -27.16
N GLN A 169 -17.63 28.55 -26.54
CA GLN A 169 -19.00 28.24 -27.00
C GLN A 169 -20.12 28.62 -26.02
N CYS A 170 -19.85 29.48 -25.03
CA CYS A 170 -20.90 30.19 -24.28
C CYS A 170 -21.01 31.63 -24.81
N TRP A 171 -21.43 31.78 -26.07
CA TRP A 171 -21.65 33.07 -26.72
C TRP A 171 -23.15 33.35 -26.81
N ASP A 172 -23.72 33.96 -25.76
CA ASP A 172 -24.97 34.71 -25.91
C ASP A 172 -24.63 36.10 -26.46
N ALA A 173 -24.37 36.16 -27.77
CA ALA A 173 -24.14 37.40 -28.50
C ALA A 173 -25.46 38.18 -28.64
N ASN A 174 -25.92 38.85 -27.58
CA ASN A 174 -27.04 39.79 -27.65
C ASN A 174 -26.97 40.95 -26.64
N LYS A 175 -25.76 41.45 -26.35
CA LYS A 175 -25.58 42.77 -25.73
C LYS A 175 -24.54 43.56 -26.52
N ASP A 176 -24.92 44.78 -26.88
CA ASP A 176 -24.18 45.76 -27.68
C ASP A 176 -22.64 45.70 -27.46
N PRO A 177 -21.83 45.42 -28.51
CA PRO A 177 -20.39 45.23 -28.41
C PRO A 177 -19.59 46.48 -28.01
N ASN A 178 -20.21 47.67 -28.01
CA ASN A 178 -19.52 48.96 -27.90
C ASN A 178 -19.67 49.70 -26.56
N SER A 179 -20.23 49.07 -25.53
CA SER A 179 -20.21 49.67 -24.19
C SER A 179 -18.91 49.28 -23.48
N GLU A 180 -18.03 50.25 -23.21
CA GLU A 180 -16.85 50.10 -22.31
C GLU A 180 -17.19 49.34 -21.02
N LYS A 181 -18.42 49.51 -20.53
CA LYS A 181 -18.95 48.84 -19.35
C LYS A 181 -19.17 47.33 -19.53
N ALA A 182 -19.55 46.89 -20.73
CA ALA A 182 -19.69 45.47 -21.07
C ALA A 182 -18.34 44.78 -21.16
N LEU A 183 -17.35 45.41 -21.81
CA LEU A 183 -15.96 44.94 -21.84
C LEU A 183 -15.38 44.82 -20.43
N LEU A 184 -15.61 45.83 -19.58
CA LEU A 184 -15.15 45.83 -18.20
C LEU A 184 -15.76 44.68 -17.38
N CYS A 185 -17.09 44.46 -17.48
CA CYS A 185 -17.74 43.32 -16.83
C CYS A 185 -17.17 41.97 -17.30
N ASN A 186 -16.93 41.80 -18.60
CA ASN A 186 -16.35 40.57 -19.15
C ASN A 186 -14.93 40.30 -18.63
N LEU A 187 -14.10 41.34 -18.53
CA LEU A 187 -12.75 41.22 -17.96
C LEU A 187 -12.80 40.81 -16.49
N TYR A 188 -13.70 41.41 -15.70
CA TYR A 188 -13.88 41.03 -14.30
C TYR A 188 -14.34 39.59 -14.14
N GLU A 189 -15.33 39.15 -14.91
CA GLU A 189 -15.81 37.77 -14.87
C GLU A 189 -14.68 36.79 -15.25
N ARG A 190 -13.87 37.11 -16.27
CA ARG A 190 -12.73 36.28 -16.66
C ARG A 190 -11.64 36.22 -15.58
N ILE A 191 -11.36 37.33 -14.90
CA ILE A 191 -10.40 37.37 -13.79
C ILE A 191 -10.90 36.46 -12.65
N VAL A 192 -12.17 36.57 -12.27
CA VAL A 192 -12.76 35.75 -11.19
C VAL A 192 -12.68 34.26 -11.53
N VAL A 193 -12.99 33.88 -12.77
CA VAL A 193 -12.87 32.47 -13.21
C VAL A 193 -11.43 31.99 -13.16
N LEU A 194 -10.48 32.81 -13.59
CA LEU A 194 -9.05 32.45 -13.56
C LEU A 194 -8.53 32.32 -12.13
N GLU A 195 -8.92 33.23 -11.23
CA GLU A 195 -8.58 33.18 -9.81
C GLU A 195 -9.16 31.92 -9.14
N GLN A 196 -10.43 31.60 -9.41
CA GLN A 196 -11.06 30.38 -8.91
C GLN A 196 -10.33 29.12 -9.41
N SER A 197 -9.98 29.08 -10.69
CA SER A 197 -9.21 27.98 -11.29
C SER A 197 -7.78 27.87 -10.70
N ASN A 198 -7.16 28.98 -10.33
CA ASN A 198 -5.85 28.97 -9.68
C ASN A 198 -5.96 28.43 -8.25
N ILE A 199 -6.97 28.85 -7.48
CA ILE A 199 -7.23 28.32 -6.13
C ILE A 199 -7.50 26.81 -6.17
N GLU A 200 -8.24 26.32 -7.17
CA GLU A 200 -8.47 24.89 -7.36
C GLU A 200 -7.17 24.13 -7.68
N LYS A 201 -6.34 24.67 -8.58
CA LYS A 201 -5.02 24.10 -8.88
C LYS A 201 -4.11 24.08 -7.66
N ASP A 202 -4.13 25.13 -6.84
CA ASP A 202 -3.32 25.18 -5.60
C ASP A 202 -3.75 24.09 -4.62
N LYS A 203 -5.06 23.85 -4.47
CA LYS A 203 -5.60 22.73 -3.67
C LYS A 203 -5.24 21.37 -4.25
N ASP A 204 -5.19 21.23 -5.57
CA ASP A 204 -4.76 19.99 -6.22
C ASP A 204 -3.26 19.73 -6.01
N ILE A 205 -2.43 20.78 -6.11
CA ILE A 205 -0.99 20.70 -5.80
C ILE A 205 -0.78 20.27 -4.35
N GLU A 206 -1.54 20.83 -3.40
CA GLU A 206 -1.45 20.45 -2.00
C GLU A 206 -1.82 18.97 -1.78
N ARG A 207 -2.91 18.50 -2.39
CA ARG A 207 -3.31 17.08 -2.34
C ARG A 207 -2.27 16.16 -2.96
N LEU A 208 -1.70 16.53 -4.10
CA LEU A 208 -0.65 15.75 -4.76
C LEU A 208 0.61 15.69 -3.89
N ASN A 209 1.02 16.79 -3.26
CA ASN A 209 2.16 16.81 -2.35
C ASN A 209 1.93 15.89 -1.14
N GLN A 210 0.73 15.87 -0.56
CA GLN A 210 0.38 14.95 0.52
C GLN A 210 0.45 13.49 0.06
N MET A 211 -0.08 13.19 -1.13
CA MET A 211 -0.02 11.84 -1.70
C MET A 211 1.43 11.39 -1.96
N VAL A 212 2.27 12.25 -2.53
CA VAL A 212 3.69 11.98 -2.76
C VAL A 212 4.43 11.72 -1.46
N ASN A 213 4.15 12.50 -0.40
CA ASN A 213 4.75 12.28 0.92
C ASN A 213 4.35 10.91 1.50
N ASN A 214 3.07 10.55 1.42
CA ASN A 214 2.58 9.25 1.88
C ASN A 214 3.23 8.09 1.11
N LEU A 215 3.27 8.19 -0.23
CA LEU A 215 3.93 7.20 -1.07
C LEU A 215 5.43 7.09 -0.76
N THR A 216 6.11 8.20 -0.48
CA THR A 216 7.53 8.21 -0.10
C THR A 216 7.76 7.50 1.24
N LEU A 217 6.87 7.71 2.21
CA LEU A 217 6.93 7.02 3.51
C LEU A 217 6.64 5.53 3.36
N GLU A 218 5.63 5.14 2.59
CA GLU A 218 5.31 3.74 2.30
C GLU A 218 6.44 3.04 1.55
N PHE A 219 7.02 3.70 0.55
CA PHE A 219 8.16 3.18 -0.19
C PHE A 219 9.36 2.93 0.74
N SER A 220 9.66 3.89 1.62
CA SER A 220 10.74 3.75 2.60
C SER A 220 10.50 2.59 3.58
N ARG A 221 9.26 2.42 4.05
CA ARG A 221 8.87 1.28 4.90
C ARG A 221 9.02 -0.06 4.17
N ASN A 222 8.50 -0.14 2.94
CA ASN A 222 8.59 -1.35 2.13
C ASN A 222 10.04 -1.71 1.80
N GLN A 223 10.90 -0.73 1.55
CA GLN A 223 12.34 -0.97 1.35
C GLN A 223 13.00 -1.59 2.60
N ASN A 224 12.68 -1.08 3.80
CA ASN A 224 13.20 -1.63 5.05
C ASN A 224 12.69 -3.06 5.29
N GLU A 225 11.40 -3.32 5.11
CA GLU A 225 10.82 -4.67 5.25
C GLU A 225 11.47 -5.67 4.28
N ILE A 226 11.64 -5.28 3.01
CA ILE A 226 12.34 -6.10 2.01
C ILE A 226 13.76 -6.40 2.49
N PHE A 227 14.49 -5.40 2.96
CA PHE A 227 15.84 -5.58 3.50
C PHE A 227 15.87 -6.58 4.66
N LEU A 228 14.95 -6.49 5.61
CA LEU A 228 14.87 -7.39 6.77
C LEU A 228 14.62 -8.85 6.36
N VAL A 229 13.85 -9.08 5.29
CA VAL A 229 13.55 -10.43 4.76
C VAL A 229 14.70 -10.96 3.90
N THR A 230 15.36 -10.12 3.11
CA THR A 230 16.40 -10.53 2.15
C THR A 230 17.82 -10.37 2.67
N CYS A 231 18.01 -10.09 3.96
CA CYS A 231 19.33 -9.89 4.55
C CYS A 231 20.16 -11.18 4.69
N ASN A 232 19.58 -12.35 4.40
CA ASN A 232 20.23 -13.67 4.47
C ASN A 232 20.96 -13.90 5.80
N GLY A 233 20.30 -13.51 6.90
CA GLY A 233 20.83 -13.66 8.25
C GLY A 233 21.90 -12.63 8.63
N VAL A 234 22.24 -11.66 7.78
CA VAL A 234 23.23 -10.60 8.07
C VAL A 234 22.51 -9.28 8.32
N TYR A 235 22.36 -8.91 9.59
CA TYR A 235 21.68 -7.67 9.99
C TYR A 235 22.64 -6.67 10.61
N VAL A 236 22.53 -5.40 10.22
CA VAL A 236 23.31 -4.28 10.77
C VAL A 236 22.37 -3.34 11.51
N TRP A 237 22.45 -3.39 12.84
CA TRP A 237 21.67 -2.57 13.73
C TRP A 237 22.41 -1.27 14.05
N ARG A 238 21.90 -0.15 13.56
CA ARG A 238 22.35 1.19 13.95
C ARG A 238 21.57 1.66 15.17
N PHE A 239 22.23 1.72 16.31
CA PHE A 239 21.61 2.10 17.57
C PHE A 239 21.90 3.57 17.88
N THR A 240 20.99 4.44 17.45
CA THR A 240 21.07 5.90 17.63
C THR A 240 20.65 6.31 19.04
N LYS A 241 21.04 7.53 19.47
CA LYS A 241 20.73 8.07 20.81
C LYS A 241 21.28 7.18 21.93
N PHE A 242 22.49 6.66 21.72
CA PHE A 242 23.10 5.68 22.61
C PHE A 242 23.34 6.26 24.00
N MET A 243 23.84 7.49 24.12
CA MET A 243 24.19 8.12 25.39
C MET A 243 22.96 8.40 26.27
N GLU A 244 21.85 8.85 25.68
CA GLU A 244 20.59 9.02 26.39
C GLU A 244 20.07 7.67 26.89
N THR A 245 20.09 6.66 26.02
CA THR A 245 19.63 5.31 26.35
C THR A 245 20.50 4.66 27.42
N LEU A 246 21.81 4.88 27.39
CA LEU A 246 22.77 4.36 28.36
C LEU A 246 22.50 4.93 29.77
N LYS A 247 22.17 6.22 29.87
CA LYS A 247 21.76 6.85 31.15
C LYS A 247 20.52 6.17 31.71
N LEU A 248 19.48 6.00 30.89
CA LEU A 248 18.25 5.30 31.28
C LEU A 248 18.53 3.85 31.72
N MET A 249 19.41 3.16 31.00
CA MET A 249 19.82 1.80 31.33
C MET A 249 20.52 1.68 32.68
N ARG A 250 21.33 2.68 33.07
CA ARG A 250 21.98 2.72 34.40
C ARG A 250 20.98 2.98 35.53
N GLU A 251 19.97 3.82 35.30
CA GLU A 251 18.96 4.15 36.31
C GLU A 251 17.95 3.03 36.52
N LYS A 252 17.49 2.39 35.43
CA LYS A 252 16.45 1.34 35.46
C LYS A 252 16.81 0.16 34.53
N PRO A 253 17.75 -0.71 34.91
CA PRO A 253 18.25 -1.80 34.05
C PRO A 253 17.15 -2.78 33.59
N SER A 254 16.18 -3.08 34.47
CA SER A 254 15.11 -4.06 34.18
C SER A 254 14.00 -3.52 33.26
N GLN A 255 13.87 -2.20 33.10
CA GLN A 255 12.80 -1.57 32.30
C GLN A 255 13.29 -1.00 30.96
N THR A 256 14.57 -1.18 30.63
CA THR A 256 15.24 -0.48 29.51
C THR A 256 15.89 -1.43 28.51
N GLN A 257 15.43 -2.68 28.45
CA GLN A 257 15.77 -3.58 27.37
C GLN A 257 15.34 -2.96 26.03
N ARG A 258 16.23 -3.03 25.04
CA ARG A 258 15.96 -2.56 23.68
C ARG A 258 16.12 -3.71 22.71
N TYR A 259 15.22 -3.77 21.75
CA TYR A 259 15.19 -4.82 20.74
C TYR A 259 15.45 -4.19 19.37
N SER A 260 16.15 -4.92 18.51
CA SER A 260 16.23 -4.58 17.09
C SER A 260 14.93 -4.92 16.39
N GLU A 261 14.82 -4.50 15.13
CA GLU A 261 13.81 -5.06 14.24
C GLU A 261 14.05 -6.56 14.01
N GLY A 262 12.97 -7.27 13.68
CA GLY A 262 13.01 -8.68 13.34
C GLY A 262 13.50 -8.86 11.91
N PHE A 263 14.54 -9.67 11.72
CA PHE A 263 15.13 -9.96 10.42
C PHE A 263 15.18 -11.47 10.19
N TYR A 264 15.31 -11.88 8.93
CA TYR A 264 15.22 -13.28 8.54
C TYR A 264 16.58 -13.86 8.15
N THR A 265 16.79 -15.13 8.50
CA THR A 265 17.98 -15.91 8.11
C THR A 265 18.05 -16.19 6.61
N SER A 266 16.89 -16.18 5.92
CA SER A 266 16.73 -16.22 4.46
C SER A 266 15.31 -15.77 4.11
N SER A 267 14.98 -15.62 2.82
CA SER A 267 13.64 -15.19 2.38
C SER A 267 12.49 -16.08 2.88
N THR A 268 12.76 -17.34 3.24
CA THR A 268 11.81 -18.30 3.82
C THR A 268 12.34 -18.92 5.12
N GLY A 269 13.25 -18.22 5.81
CA GLY A 269 13.98 -18.74 6.97
C GLY A 269 13.35 -18.36 8.31
N TYR A 270 14.09 -18.63 9.39
CA TYR A 270 13.74 -18.21 10.74
C TYR A 270 13.76 -16.68 10.85
N LYS A 271 12.78 -16.14 11.59
CA LYS A 271 12.75 -14.74 12.03
C LYS A 271 13.40 -14.60 13.39
N VAL A 272 14.31 -13.63 13.53
CA VAL A 272 15.10 -13.39 14.76
C VAL A 272 15.24 -11.89 15.03
N CYS A 273 15.49 -11.52 16.28
CA CYS A 273 15.89 -10.15 16.62
C CYS A 273 17.00 -10.12 17.66
N GLY A 274 17.74 -9.01 17.70
CA GLY A 274 18.73 -8.71 18.73
C GLY A 274 18.10 -8.02 19.93
N ARG A 275 18.64 -8.25 21.13
CA ARG A 275 18.32 -7.52 22.35
C ARG A 275 19.60 -6.99 22.99
N ILE A 276 19.62 -5.70 23.28
CA ILE A 276 20.67 -5.06 24.08
C ILE A 276 20.09 -4.59 25.42
N ASN A 277 20.84 -4.82 26.49
CA ASN A 277 20.53 -4.34 27.82
C ASN A 277 21.80 -4.17 28.65
N MET A 278 21.66 -3.55 29.81
CA MET A 278 22.73 -3.48 30.81
C MET A 278 22.86 -4.81 31.55
N SER A 279 24.09 -5.22 31.88
CA SER A 279 24.34 -6.34 32.79
C SER A 279 23.86 -6.02 34.22
N SER A 280 23.66 -7.06 35.05
CA SER A 280 23.17 -6.87 36.43
C SER A 280 24.13 -6.08 37.33
N ASP A 281 25.42 -6.09 37.01
CA ASP A 281 26.46 -5.33 37.71
C ASP A 281 26.67 -3.92 37.15
N ASN A 282 25.92 -3.52 36.11
CA ASN A 282 26.00 -2.23 35.42
C ASN A 282 27.39 -1.89 34.83
N ARG A 283 28.25 -2.88 34.61
CA ARG A 283 29.60 -2.67 34.04
C ARG A 283 29.69 -2.99 32.56
N ASN A 284 28.85 -3.91 32.10
CA ASN A 284 28.92 -4.46 30.76
C ASN A 284 27.60 -4.23 30.01
N LEU A 285 27.70 -4.10 28.70
CA LEU A 285 26.55 -4.28 27.83
C LEU A 285 26.36 -5.77 27.59
N SER A 286 25.12 -6.21 27.68
CA SER A 286 24.70 -7.56 27.31
C SER A 286 24.05 -7.54 25.92
N LEU A 287 24.32 -8.57 25.12
CA LEU A 287 23.77 -8.71 23.77
C LEU A 287 23.25 -10.13 23.56
N PHE A 288 21.99 -10.23 23.14
CA PHE A 288 21.29 -11.50 22.96
C PHE A 288 20.56 -11.57 21.63
N ILE A 289 20.23 -12.79 21.22
CA ILE A 289 19.30 -13.11 20.14
C ILE A 289 18.05 -13.76 20.71
N HIS A 290 16.92 -13.43 20.12
CA HIS A 290 15.64 -14.06 20.34
C HIS A 290 15.09 -14.63 19.04
N MET A 291 14.51 -15.83 19.13
CA MET A 291 13.66 -16.37 18.07
C MET A 291 12.32 -15.65 18.09
N MET A 292 11.82 -15.29 16.92
CA MET A 292 10.50 -14.68 16.73
C MET A 292 9.59 -15.64 15.99
N ARG A 293 8.28 -15.42 16.09
CA ARG A 293 7.32 -16.11 15.23
C ARG A 293 7.53 -15.63 13.78
N GLY A 294 7.90 -16.55 12.90
CA GLY A 294 8.03 -16.31 11.47
C GLY A 294 6.83 -16.86 10.69
N ASP A 295 6.65 -16.37 9.47
CA ASP A 295 5.57 -16.81 8.56
C ASP A 295 5.81 -18.24 8.04
N TYR A 296 7.05 -18.70 8.07
CA TYR A 296 7.49 -19.99 7.54
C TYR A 296 7.80 -21.02 8.64
N ASP A 297 7.50 -20.74 9.90
CA ASP A 297 7.84 -21.58 11.06
C ASP A 297 7.36 -23.05 10.92
N ASP A 298 6.26 -23.29 10.18
CA ASP A 298 5.70 -24.63 9.92
C ASP A 298 6.54 -25.47 8.95
N THR A 299 7.39 -24.82 8.15
CA THR A 299 8.26 -25.48 7.17
C THR A 299 9.69 -25.69 7.69
N LEU A 300 10.03 -25.07 8.82
CA LEU A 300 11.37 -25.04 9.38
C LEU A 300 11.58 -26.17 10.40
N VAL A 301 12.84 -26.57 10.56
CA VAL A 301 13.25 -27.58 11.55
C VAL A 301 13.47 -26.92 12.90
N TRP A 302 12.93 -27.50 13.97
CA TRP A 302 13.09 -26.95 15.31
C TRP A 302 13.66 -28.01 16.26
N PRO A 303 14.51 -27.61 17.23
CA PRO A 303 15.02 -26.25 17.50
C PRO A 303 15.98 -25.74 16.41
N PHE A 304 16.17 -24.42 16.34
CA PHE A 304 17.11 -23.80 15.41
C PHE A 304 18.53 -24.35 15.64
N SER A 305 19.16 -24.79 14.55
CA SER A 305 20.56 -25.22 14.52
C SER A 305 21.39 -24.35 13.58
N GLY A 306 22.41 -23.67 14.12
CA GLY A 306 23.18 -22.69 13.38
C GLY A 306 24.26 -21.96 14.18
N ARG A 307 25.09 -21.21 13.46
CA ARG A 307 26.10 -20.31 14.04
C ARG A 307 25.53 -18.91 14.17
N ILE A 308 25.84 -18.27 15.27
CA ILE A 308 25.46 -16.88 15.52
C ILE A 308 26.74 -16.08 15.83
N THR A 309 26.92 -14.97 15.13
CA THR A 309 28.00 -14.02 15.37
C THR A 309 27.42 -12.67 15.78
N LEU A 310 27.91 -12.14 16.89
CA LEU A 310 27.55 -10.83 17.40
C LEU A 310 28.79 -9.94 17.37
N SER A 311 28.69 -8.76 16.75
CA SER A 311 29.81 -7.84 16.63
C SER A 311 29.44 -6.41 16.94
N LEU A 312 30.27 -5.72 17.73
CA LEU A 312 30.23 -4.26 17.87
C LEU A 312 31.28 -3.67 16.93
N ILE A 313 30.80 -3.03 15.87
CA ILE A 313 31.63 -2.51 14.79
C ILE A 313 32.28 -1.21 15.23
N HIS A 314 33.61 -1.14 15.12
CA HIS A 314 34.32 0.12 15.27
C HIS A 314 34.26 0.90 13.94
N PRO A 315 33.79 2.17 13.92
CA PRO A 315 33.49 2.89 12.68
C PRO A 315 34.71 3.18 11.79
N LYS A 316 35.89 3.39 12.39
CA LYS A 316 37.12 3.78 11.68
C LYS A 316 38.19 2.70 11.54
N ASN A 317 38.20 1.69 12.40
CA ASN A 317 39.24 0.66 12.47
C ASN A 317 38.61 -0.72 12.63
N GLN A 318 38.60 -1.51 11.56
CA GLN A 318 37.95 -2.81 11.56
C GLN A 318 38.61 -3.82 12.52
N GLU A 319 39.91 -3.71 12.80
CA GLU A 319 40.63 -4.61 13.71
C GLU A 319 40.22 -4.45 15.17
N GLN A 320 39.68 -3.28 15.53
CA GLN A 320 39.14 -3.01 16.87
C GLN A 320 37.68 -3.46 17.02
N THR A 321 37.06 -4.02 15.97
CA THR A 321 35.71 -4.58 16.06
C THR A 321 35.68 -5.75 17.03
N ILE A 322 34.83 -5.66 18.05
CA ILE A 322 34.61 -6.76 18.99
C ILE A 322 33.68 -7.75 18.33
N CYS A 323 34.07 -9.02 18.26
CA CYS A 323 33.32 -10.06 17.56
C CYS A 323 33.34 -11.35 18.37
N LEU A 324 32.16 -11.79 18.79
CA LEU A 324 31.96 -13.05 19.52
C LEU A 324 31.07 -13.99 18.70
N LYS A 325 31.44 -15.26 18.70
CA LYS A 325 30.75 -16.33 17.94
C LYS A 325 30.23 -17.38 18.90
N MET A 326 29.00 -17.82 18.66
CA MET A 326 28.34 -18.86 19.42
C MET A 326 27.64 -19.85 18.50
N GLN A 327 27.48 -21.07 18.99
CA GLN A 327 26.80 -22.17 18.31
C GLN A 327 25.49 -22.43 19.04
N SER A 328 24.41 -22.66 18.30
CA SER A 328 23.15 -23.10 18.91
C SER A 328 23.30 -24.50 19.52
N SER A 329 22.44 -24.80 20.51
CA SER A 329 22.36 -26.11 21.15
C SER A 329 20.90 -26.55 21.22
N ASP A 330 20.63 -27.81 20.89
CA ASP A 330 19.29 -28.39 20.88
C ASP A 330 18.67 -28.44 22.29
N GLU A 331 19.51 -28.45 23.33
CA GLU A 331 19.08 -28.40 24.72
C GLU A 331 18.53 -27.03 25.12
N SER A 332 18.96 -25.96 24.43
CA SER A 332 18.57 -24.59 24.76
C SER A 332 17.15 -24.29 24.33
N VAL A 333 16.32 -23.93 25.32
CA VAL A 333 14.91 -23.52 25.11
C VAL A 333 14.80 -22.22 24.28
N ALA A 334 15.87 -21.42 24.23
CA ALA A 334 15.90 -20.18 23.45
C ALA A 334 15.78 -20.41 21.94
N PHE A 335 16.17 -21.59 21.45
CA PHE A 335 16.12 -21.94 20.02
C PHE A 335 14.90 -22.75 19.63
N ARG A 336 14.01 -23.07 20.57
CA ARG A 336 12.75 -23.75 20.27
C ARG A 336 11.79 -22.80 19.59
N ARG A 337 10.88 -23.37 18.79
CA ARG A 337 9.77 -22.65 18.17
C ARG A 337 9.00 -21.89 19.24
N CYS A 338 8.50 -20.70 18.90
CA CYS A 338 7.56 -19.96 19.74
C CYS A 338 6.26 -20.78 19.88
N SER A 339 6.20 -21.65 20.89
CA SER A 339 5.02 -22.46 21.22
C SER A 339 4.10 -21.73 22.20
N PHE A 340 2.80 -22.00 22.08
CA PHE A 340 1.65 -21.46 22.81
C PHE A 340 1.94 -20.87 24.20
N GLY A 341 1.47 -19.64 24.44
CA GLY A 341 1.37 -19.09 25.79
C GLY A 341 0.42 -19.93 26.65
N ASN A 342 0.62 -19.92 27.97
CA ASN A 342 -0.11 -20.74 28.96
C ASN A 342 -1.66 -20.65 28.91
N ASN A 343 -2.24 -19.78 28.07
CA ASN A 343 -3.67 -19.48 28.03
C ASN A 343 -4.35 -19.73 26.65
N GLY A 344 -3.75 -20.53 25.76
CA GLY A 344 -4.46 -21.14 24.63
C GLY A 344 -4.88 -20.26 23.45
N ASN A 345 -4.88 -18.92 23.57
CA ASN A 345 -5.37 -18.06 22.48
C ASN A 345 -4.33 -17.12 21.84
N ASP A 346 -3.18 -16.88 22.47
CA ASP A 346 -2.10 -16.07 21.86
C ASP A 346 -0.74 -16.76 22.00
N THR A 347 -0.20 -17.23 20.88
CA THR A 347 1.22 -17.59 20.79
C THR A 347 2.05 -16.30 20.88
N PRO A 348 3.01 -16.18 21.82
CA PRO A 348 3.84 -14.98 21.91
C PRO A 348 4.65 -14.81 20.61
N HIS A 349 4.69 -13.57 20.10
CA HIS A 349 5.43 -13.22 18.88
C HIS A 349 6.96 -13.36 19.04
N LEU A 350 7.44 -13.44 20.28
CA LEU A 350 8.86 -13.51 20.66
C LEU A 350 9.06 -14.63 21.68
N ASN A 351 10.09 -15.47 21.49
CA ASN A 351 10.48 -16.43 22.51
C ASN A 351 11.03 -15.67 23.73
N PRO A 352 10.46 -15.85 24.95
CA PRO A 352 10.92 -15.12 26.13
C PRO A 352 12.33 -15.52 26.56
N ARG A 353 12.84 -16.68 26.10
CA ARG A 353 14.19 -17.15 26.35
C ARG A 353 15.12 -16.62 25.25
N ALA A 354 16.15 -15.90 25.68
CA ALA A 354 17.19 -15.35 24.82
C ALA A 354 18.47 -16.20 24.90
N PHE A 355 19.31 -16.11 23.88
CA PHE A 355 20.66 -16.69 23.90
C PHE A 355 21.70 -15.66 23.49
N GLY A 356 22.82 -15.58 24.21
CA GLY A 356 23.82 -14.54 23.99
C GLY A 356 24.74 -14.33 25.18
N TYR A 357 25.36 -13.15 25.24
CA TYR A 357 26.37 -12.80 26.23
C TYR A 357 25.81 -11.80 27.24
N THR A 358 25.87 -12.16 28.52
CA THR A 358 25.58 -11.25 29.63
C THR A 358 26.66 -10.17 29.78
N GLU A 359 27.91 -10.51 29.47
CA GLU A 359 29.06 -9.62 29.52
C GLU A 359 29.69 -9.56 28.12
N PHE A 360 29.02 -8.86 27.19
CA PHE A 360 29.49 -8.78 25.81
C PHE A 360 30.67 -7.80 25.66
N VAL A 361 30.55 -6.61 26.24
CA VAL A 361 31.60 -5.58 26.22
C VAL A 361 31.48 -4.67 27.45
N ALA A 362 32.61 -4.24 28.00
CA ALA A 362 32.64 -3.25 29.07
C ALA A 362 32.20 -1.88 28.55
N ILE A 363 31.38 -1.15 29.32
CA ILE A 363 30.87 0.16 28.89
C ILE A 363 32.01 1.16 28.70
N ASP A 364 32.98 1.14 29.61
CA ASP A 364 34.14 2.04 29.56
C ASP A 364 34.94 1.79 28.26
N GLU A 365 35.03 0.55 27.80
CA GLU A 365 35.64 0.23 26.52
C GLU A 365 34.86 0.83 25.33
N VAL A 366 33.52 0.80 25.37
CA VAL A 366 32.68 1.42 24.32
C VAL A 366 32.86 2.94 24.29
N LEU A 367 32.93 3.57 25.47
CA LEU A 367 33.07 5.02 25.63
C LEU A 367 34.46 5.52 25.24
N ASP A 368 35.51 4.83 25.68
CA ASP A 368 36.89 5.32 25.59
C ASP A 368 37.58 4.92 24.28
N LYS A 369 37.21 3.78 23.67
CA LYS A 369 37.87 3.27 22.46
C LYS A 369 37.22 3.69 21.14
N GLY A 370 36.36 4.72 21.14
CA GLY A 370 35.89 5.33 19.89
C GLY A 370 34.84 4.52 19.11
N PHE A 371 34.09 3.64 19.76
CA PHE A 371 32.99 2.88 19.14
C PHE A 371 31.76 3.73 18.83
N ILE A 372 31.65 4.92 19.43
CA ILE A 372 30.50 5.82 19.29
C ILE A 372 30.83 6.90 18.24
N GLU A 373 30.01 6.99 17.21
CA GLU A 373 30.07 8.05 16.20
C GLU A 373 28.68 8.69 16.06
N ASN A 374 28.58 10.02 16.20
CA ASN A 374 27.30 10.76 16.15
C ASN A 374 26.22 10.16 17.08
N ASP A 375 26.61 9.88 18.34
CA ASP A 375 25.73 9.25 19.35
C ASP A 375 25.10 7.93 18.89
N THR A 376 25.82 7.20 18.03
CA THR A 376 25.37 5.94 17.44
C THR A 376 26.45 4.88 17.60
N ILE A 377 26.03 3.69 18.02
CA ILE A 377 26.85 2.47 17.92
C ILE A 377 26.29 1.57 16.83
N VAL A 378 27.15 0.76 16.22
CA VAL A 378 26.76 -0.15 15.13
C VAL A 378 27.00 -1.59 15.57
N ILE A 379 25.93 -2.38 15.63
CA ILE A 379 25.97 -3.78 15.99
C ILE A 379 25.68 -4.60 14.74
N LYS A 380 26.56 -5.53 14.40
CA LYS A 380 26.34 -6.49 13.32
C LYS A 380 25.98 -7.85 13.92
N ILE A 381 24.90 -8.43 13.42
CA ILE A 381 24.40 -9.74 13.82
C ILE A 381 24.43 -10.63 12.57
N ILE A 382 25.02 -11.81 12.69
CA ILE A 382 25.03 -12.82 11.62
C ILE A 382 24.45 -14.10 12.19
N VAL A 383 23.43 -14.65 11.53
CA VAL A 383 22.79 -15.92 11.89
C VAL A 383 22.81 -16.84 10.68
N GLU A 384 23.60 -17.91 10.75
CA GLU A 384 23.80 -18.88 9.68
C GLU A 384 23.18 -20.22 10.09
N CYS A 385 22.23 -20.73 9.31
CA CYS A 385 21.75 -22.10 9.46
C CYS A 385 22.82 -23.09 8.99
N ILE A 386 22.95 -24.24 9.67
CA ILE A 386 23.89 -25.32 9.30
C ILE A 386 23.13 -26.46 8.63
#